data_AF-A0A936E4E7-F1
#
_entry.id   AF-A0A936E4E7-F1
#
_cell.length_a   1.000
_cell.length_b   1.000
_cell.length_c   1.000
_cell.angle_alpha   90.00
_cell.angle_beta   90.00
_cell.angle_gamma   90.00
#
_symmetry.space_group_name_H-M   'P 1'
#
loop_
_entity.id
_entity.type
_entity.pdbx_description
1 polymer ?
#
loop_
_entity_poly.entity_id
_entity_poly.type
_entity_poly.pdbx_seq_one_letter_code
_entity_poly.pdbx_strand_id
1 'polypeptide(L)'
;MNSSDDFLDSIGEYGPQFAGLGFDAAEFFSVMETGMASGVLGTDKIADSVKEWGIIMTTEAGRASSALDVLGMDYDAIAAAVGSGDAVWADYFDEIVGGLQAIEDPVLQQQTAIALFGTMAEDMGAGFLEGLDMMATGLGEMEGATAIAGHAI
;
A
#
# COMPACT_ATOMS: atom_id res chain seq x y z
N MET A 1 21.18 -14.96 9.30
CA MET A 1 19.83 -15.56 9.25
C MET A 1 19.51 -15.82 7.79
N ASN A 2 18.81 -16.90 7.50
CA ASN A 2 18.56 -17.34 6.12
C ASN A 2 17.34 -16.55 5.61
N SER A 3 17.50 -15.75 4.57
CA SER A 3 16.45 -14.84 4.07
C SER A 3 15.11 -15.54 3.76
N SER A 4 15.12 -16.85 3.56
CA SER A 4 13.91 -17.66 3.37
C SER A 4 13.12 -17.94 4.65
N ASP A 5 13.77 -18.05 5.82
CA ASP A 5 13.07 -18.23 7.09
C ASP A 5 12.40 -16.91 7.52
N ASP A 6 13.13 -15.80 7.43
CA ASP A 6 12.61 -14.46 7.74
C ASP A 6 11.41 -14.09 6.83
N PHE A 7 11.46 -14.48 5.55
CA PHE A 7 10.35 -14.26 4.61
C PHE A 7 9.08 -15.04 4.98
N LEU A 8 9.22 -16.30 5.40
CA LEU A 8 8.07 -17.13 5.80
C LEU A 8 7.42 -16.63 7.09
N ASP A 9 8.22 -16.15 8.05
CA ASP A 9 7.72 -15.55 9.27
C ASP A 9 6.95 -14.25 8.98
N SER A 10 7.46 -13.39 8.09
CA SER A 10 6.75 -12.19 7.65
C SER A 10 5.42 -12.50 6.94
N ILE A 11 5.34 -13.58 6.15
CA ILE A 11 4.07 -14.00 5.52
C ILE A 11 3.00 -14.30 6.58
N GLY A 12 3.38 -14.99 7.65
CA GLY A 12 2.47 -15.34 8.73
C GLY A 12 1.99 -14.11 9.53
N GLU A 13 2.85 -13.12 9.70
CA GLU A 13 2.54 -11.89 10.46
C GLU A 13 1.66 -10.91 9.68
N TYR A 14 2.01 -10.67 8.41
CA TYR A 14 1.38 -9.61 7.61
C TYR A 14 0.17 -10.08 6.80
N GLY A 15 0.10 -11.37 6.45
CA GLY A 15 -1.02 -11.92 5.67
C GLY A 15 -2.41 -11.59 6.24
N PRO A 16 -2.67 -11.78 7.54
CA PRO A 16 -3.96 -11.42 8.15
C PRO A 16 -4.26 -9.91 8.11
N GLN A 17 -3.22 -9.07 8.14
CA GLN A 17 -3.34 -7.62 8.14
C GLN A 17 -3.74 -7.11 6.75
N PHE A 18 -3.08 -7.62 5.71
CA PHE A 18 -3.40 -7.34 4.31
C PHE A 18 -4.80 -7.86 3.94
N ALA A 19 -5.13 -9.10 4.35
CA ALA A 19 -6.47 -9.64 4.13
C ALA A 19 -7.57 -8.79 4.81
N GLY A 20 -7.27 -8.20 5.97
CA GLY A 20 -8.18 -7.27 6.66
C GLY A 20 -8.44 -5.96 5.89
N LEU A 21 -7.53 -5.57 5.00
CA LEU A 21 -7.65 -4.41 4.12
C LEU A 21 -8.27 -4.76 2.75
N GLY A 22 -8.48 -6.06 2.49
CA GLY A 22 -9.07 -6.58 1.27
C GLY A 22 -8.07 -6.99 0.20
N PHE A 23 -6.76 -6.95 0.47
CA PHE A 23 -5.77 -7.49 -0.46
C PHE A 23 -5.94 -8.99 -0.61
N ASP A 24 -5.86 -9.47 -1.84
CA ASP A 24 -5.76 -10.88 -2.13
C ASP A 24 -4.33 -11.39 -1.88
N ALA A 25 -4.16 -12.72 -1.91
CA ALA A 25 -2.87 -13.34 -1.65
C ALA A 25 -1.82 -12.93 -2.68
N ALA A 26 -2.24 -12.70 -3.92
CA ALA A 26 -1.36 -12.38 -5.02
C ALA A 26 -0.87 -10.93 -4.86
N GLU A 27 -1.75 -9.98 -4.57
CA GLU A 27 -1.41 -8.57 -4.28
C GLU A 27 -0.49 -8.48 -3.06
N PHE A 28 -0.80 -9.23 -1.99
CA PHE A 28 0.08 -9.35 -0.83
C PHE A 28 1.49 -9.81 -1.24
N PHE A 29 1.62 -10.90 -1.99
CA PHE A 29 2.93 -11.38 -2.43
C PHE A 29 3.66 -10.39 -3.34
N SER A 30 2.93 -9.64 -4.16
CA SER A 30 3.51 -8.57 -5.01
C SER A 30 4.15 -7.47 -4.19
N VAL A 31 3.46 -6.99 -3.15
CA VAL A 31 3.99 -5.99 -2.22
C VAL A 31 5.24 -6.52 -1.50
N MET A 32 5.21 -7.79 -1.08
CA MET A 32 6.34 -8.42 -0.41
C MET A 32 7.55 -8.63 -1.34
N GLU A 33 7.32 -9.01 -2.60
CA GLU A 33 8.36 -9.23 -3.61
C GLU A 33 9.01 -7.91 -4.04
N THR A 34 8.22 -6.85 -4.23
CA THR A 34 8.74 -5.52 -4.58
C THR A 34 9.53 -4.89 -3.44
N GLY A 35 9.12 -5.12 -2.18
CA GLY A 35 9.93 -4.80 -1.00
C GLY A 35 11.26 -5.57 -0.94
N MET A 36 11.30 -6.79 -1.46
CA MET A 36 12.55 -7.56 -1.56
C MET A 36 13.43 -7.12 -2.74
N ALA A 37 12.82 -6.79 -3.88
CA ALA A 37 13.51 -6.46 -5.13
C ALA A 37 14.08 -5.04 -5.15
N SER A 38 13.46 -4.09 -4.45
CA SER A 38 13.93 -2.70 -4.39
C SER A 38 15.30 -2.57 -3.73
N GLY A 39 15.76 -3.57 -2.97
CA GLY A 39 16.96 -3.45 -2.13
C GLY A 39 16.82 -2.37 -1.04
N VAL A 40 15.66 -1.70 -0.99
CA VAL A 40 15.32 -0.69 0.00
C VAL A 40 14.80 -1.43 1.23
N LEU A 41 15.74 -1.77 2.11
CA LEU A 41 15.55 -1.77 3.57
C LEU A 41 14.60 -2.80 4.20
N GLY A 42 14.32 -3.91 3.49
CA GLY A 42 13.78 -5.15 4.07
C GLY A 42 12.27 -5.29 3.95
N THR A 43 11.82 -6.50 3.61
CA THR A 43 10.41 -6.88 3.44
C THR A 43 9.53 -6.45 4.62
N ASP A 44 10.08 -6.49 5.84
CA ASP A 44 9.46 -6.04 7.09
C ASP A 44 8.97 -4.58 7.04
N LYS A 45 9.79 -3.65 6.50
CA LYS A 45 9.44 -2.22 6.50
C LYS A 45 8.32 -1.86 5.53
N ILE A 46 8.33 -2.46 4.33
CA ILE A 46 7.23 -2.24 3.38
C ILE A 46 5.95 -2.84 3.94
N ALA A 47 6.01 -4.05 4.49
CA ALA A 47 4.85 -4.68 5.09
C ALA A 47 4.31 -3.88 6.29
N ASP A 48 5.18 -3.36 7.15
CA ASP A 48 4.82 -2.44 8.23
C ASP A 48 4.24 -1.12 7.71
N SER A 49 4.73 -0.60 6.59
CA SER A 49 4.17 0.61 5.99
C SER A 49 2.73 0.42 5.51
N VAL A 50 2.40 -0.75 4.92
CA VAL A 50 1.03 -1.07 4.50
C VAL A 50 0.14 -1.34 5.72
N LYS A 51 0.68 -1.97 6.77
CA LYS A 51 -0.01 -2.10 8.06
C LYS A 51 -0.37 -0.73 8.64
N GLU A 52 0.59 0.19 8.71
CA GLU A 52 0.38 1.55 9.22
C GLU A 52 -0.60 2.33 8.34
N TRP A 53 -0.51 2.19 7.01
CA TRP A 53 -1.51 2.75 6.10
C TRP A 53 -2.92 2.25 6.43
N GLY A 54 -3.09 0.93 6.63
CA GLY A 54 -4.36 0.37 7.06
C GLY A 54 -4.87 0.93 8.39
N ILE A 55 -3.99 1.08 9.38
CA ILE A 55 -4.33 1.70 10.68
C ILE A 55 -4.77 3.15 10.51
N ILE A 56 -4.04 3.95 9.73
CA ILE A 56 -4.35 5.35 9.48
C ILE A 56 -5.70 5.49 8.77
N MET A 57 -5.93 4.72 7.71
CA MET A 57 -7.16 4.75 6.93
C MET A 57 -8.38 4.31 7.73
N THR A 58 -8.22 3.41 8.72
CA THR A 58 -9.34 2.87 9.50
C THR A 58 -9.59 3.57 10.83
N THR A 59 -8.55 4.17 11.44
CA THR A 59 -8.63 4.70 12.82
C THR A 59 -8.30 6.18 12.93
N GLU A 60 -7.61 6.77 11.95
CA GLU A 60 -7.15 8.16 11.96
C GLU A 60 -7.84 9.01 10.87
N ALA A 61 -9.17 8.94 10.77
CA ALA A 61 -9.97 9.57 9.70
C ALA A 61 -9.58 11.03 9.37
N GLY A 62 -9.30 11.88 10.37
CA GLY A 62 -8.90 13.27 10.12
C GLY A 62 -7.53 13.41 9.44
N ARG A 63 -6.59 12.52 9.78
CA ARG A 63 -5.26 12.46 9.14
C ARG A 63 -5.38 11.90 7.72
N ALA A 64 -6.12 10.79 7.56
CA ALA A 64 -6.37 10.18 6.26
C ALA A 64 -7.06 11.17 5.31
N SER A 65 -8.14 11.83 5.75
CA SER A 65 -8.86 12.85 4.99
C SER A 65 -7.94 14.00 4.54
N SER A 66 -7.14 14.57 5.46
CA SER A 66 -6.25 15.67 5.11
C SER A 66 -5.20 15.27 4.07
N ALA A 67 -4.72 14.02 4.09
CA ALA A 67 -3.73 13.54 3.14
C ALA A 67 -4.36 13.18 1.78
N LEU A 68 -5.54 12.55 1.78
CA LEU A 68 -6.29 12.23 0.57
C LEU A 68 -6.78 13.48 -0.17
N ASP A 69 -7.12 14.55 0.56
CA ASP A 69 -7.46 15.85 -0.04
C ASP A 69 -6.31 16.40 -0.90
N VAL A 70 -5.05 16.20 -0.47
CA VAL A 70 -3.87 16.60 -1.27
C VAL A 70 -3.79 15.82 -2.59
N LEU A 71 -4.26 14.58 -2.58
CA LEU A 71 -4.34 13.70 -3.74
C LEU A 71 -5.61 13.95 -4.59
N GLY A 72 -6.52 14.80 -4.14
CA GLY A 72 -7.81 15.05 -4.78
C GLY A 72 -8.84 13.94 -4.57
N MET A 73 -8.66 13.11 -3.54
CA MET A 73 -9.53 11.99 -3.19
C MET A 73 -10.41 12.33 -1.98
N ASP A 74 -11.67 11.89 -1.99
CA ASP A 74 -12.63 12.11 -0.91
C ASP A 74 -12.65 10.93 0.06
N TYR A 75 -12.07 11.12 1.25
CA TYR A 75 -12.04 10.09 2.30
C TYR A 75 -13.43 9.61 2.73
N ASP A 76 -14.40 10.52 2.87
CA ASP A 76 -15.73 10.15 3.36
C ASP A 76 -16.47 9.31 2.32
N ALA A 77 -16.28 9.60 1.03
CA ALA A 77 -16.81 8.78 -0.06
C ALA A 77 -16.19 7.38 -0.07
N ILE A 78 -14.86 7.29 0.08
CA ILE A 78 -14.12 6.03 0.14
C ILE A 78 -14.57 5.21 1.36
N ALA A 79 -14.58 5.81 2.54
CA ALA A 79 -14.97 5.15 3.78
C ALA A 79 -16.44 4.69 3.75
N ALA A 80 -17.33 5.44 3.09
CA ALA A 80 -18.72 5.03 2.88
C ALA A 80 -18.83 3.81 1.96
N ALA A 81 -18.09 3.79 0.84
CA ALA A 81 -18.04 2.63 -0.05
C ALA A 81 -17.53 1.39 0.68
N VAL A 82 -16.42 1.51 1.43
CA VAL A 82 -15.87 0.41 2.22
C VAL A 82 -16.83 -0.05 3.33
N GLY A 83 -17.43 0.88 4.07
CA GLY A 83 -18.37 0.57 5.15
C GLY A 83 -19.67 -0.09 4.69
N SER A 84 -20.05 0.14 3.43
CA SER A 84 -21.21 -0.53 2.79
C SER A 84 -20.89 -1.90 2.19
N GLY A 85 -19.60 -2.20 1.99
CA GLY A 85 -19.13 -3.40 1.30
C GLY A 85 -19.12 -3.30 -0.22
N ASP A 86 -19.32 -2.09 -0.78
CA ASP A 86 -19.24 -1.82 -2.22
C ASP A 86 -17.78 -1.78 -2.72
N ALA A 87 -16.81 -1.60 -1.81
CA ALA A 87 -15.38 -1.60 -2.07
C ALA A 87 -14.61 -2.15 -0.85
N VAL A 88 -13.32 -2.42 -1.02
CA VAL A 88 -12.36 -2.66 0.06
C VAL A 88 -11.28 -1.58 0.06
N TRP A 89 -10.49 -1.46 1.13
CA TRP A 89 -9.43 -0.46 1.17
C TRP A 89 -8.39 -0.68 0.08
N ALA A 90 -8.04 -1.95 -0.19
CA ALA A 90 -7.08 -2.32 -1.23
C ALA A 90 -7.44 -1.75 -2.62
N ASP A 91 -8.73 -1.59 -2.95
CA ASP A 91 -9.19 -1.04 -4.23
C ASP A 91 -8.67 0.39 -4.49
N TYR A 92 -8.33 1.14 -3.43
CA TYR A 92 -7.87 2.53 -3.53
C TYR A 92 -6.35 2.68 -3.39
N PHE A 93 -5.65 1.58 -3.10
CA PHE A 93 -4.24 1.63 -2.75
C PHE A 93 -3.36 2.13 -3.90
N ASP A 94 -3.59 1.61 -5.11
CA ASP A 94 -2.84 2.02 -6.32
C ASP A 94 -3.14 3.47 -6.72
N GLU A 95 -4.39 3.91 -6.60
CA GLU A 95 -4.77 5.30 -6.86
C GLU A 95 -4.05 6.25 -5.88
N ILE A 96 -3.98 5.89 -4.60
CA ILE A 96 -3.26 6.67 -3.58
C ILE A 96 -1.76 6.73 -3.89
N VAL A 97 -1.16 5.61 -4.27
CA VAL A 97 0.27 5.51 -4.61
C VAL A 97 0.59 6.33 -5.86
N GLY A 98 -0.24 6.21 -6.90
CA GLY A 98 -0.11 7.00 -8.12
C GLY A 98 -0.29 8.51 -7.85
N GLY A 99 -1.25 8.88 -7.00
CA GLY A 99 -1.45 10.25 -6.55
C GLY A 99 -0.22 10.80 -5.84
N LEU A 100 0.39 10.03 -4.94
CA LEU A 100 1.63 10.41 -4.25
C LEU A 100 2.78 10.64 -5.24
N GLN A 101 2.96 9.75 -6.21
CA GLN A 101 4.01 9.86 -7.22
C GLN A 101 3.82 11.08 -8.13
N ALA A 102 2.58 11.50 -8.35
CA ALA A 102 2.24 12.65 -9.16
C ALA A 102 2.50 14.01 -8.47
N ILE A 103 2.81 14.03 -7.16
CA ILE A 103 3.14 15.28 -6.45
C ILE A 103 4.52 15.79 -6.89
N GLU A 104 4.56 16.94 -7.57
CA GLU A 104 5.81 17.54 -8.07
C GLU A 104 6.69 18.16 -6.98
N ASP A 105 6.08 18.70 -5.91
CA ASP A 105 6.83 19.28 -4.79
C ASP A 105 7.35 18.15 -3.88
N PRO A 106 8.67 17.90 -3.82
CA PRO A 106 9.24 16.78 -3.06
C PRO A 106 9.00 16.92 -1.55
N VAL A 107 8.82 18.14 -1.03
CA VAL A 107 8.50 18.36 0.38
C VAL A 107 7.05 17.95 0.65
N LEU A 108 6.12 18.39 -0.19
CA LEU A 108 4.71 18.00 -0.07
C LEU A 108 4.54 16.50 -0.26
N GLN A 109 5.23 15.90 -1.23
CA GLN A 109 5.19 14.47 -1.52
C GLN A 109 5.60 13.65 -0.28
N GLN A 110 6.73 14.00 0.34
CA GLN A 110 7.21 13.31 1.53
C GLN A 110 6.26 13.52 2.73
N GLN A 111 5.70 14.71 2.90
CA GLN A 111 4.74 15.00 3.97
C GLN A 111 3.47 14.18 3.81
N THR A 112 2.93 14.09 2.59
CA THR A 112 1.73 13.29 2.28
C THR A 112 2.03 11.80 2.45
N ALA A 113 3.21 11.33 2.03
CA ALA A 113 3.64 9.95 2.25
C ALA A 113 3.70 9.59 3.74
N ILE A 114 4.30 10.44 4.57
CA ILE A 114 4.33 10.25 6.04
C ILE A 114 2.91 10.31 6.63
N ALA A 115 2.06 11.20 6.11
CA ALA A 115 0.68 11.30 6.57
C ALA A 115 -0.13 10.03 6.27
N LEU A 116 0.14 9.33 5.17
CA LEU A 116 -0.58 8.12 4.75
C LEU A 116 0.04 6.81 5.25
N PHE A 117 1.36 6.74 5.38
CA PHE A 117 2.11 5.49 5.64
C PHE A 117 2.90 5.50 6.96
N GLY A 118 2.76 6.57 7.74
CA GLY A 118 3.31 6.63 9.09
C GLY A 118 4.84 6.76 9.12
N THR A 119 5.41 6.33 10.25
CA THR A 119 6.84 6.50 10.55
C THR A 119 7.74 5.69 9.62
N MET A 120 7.24 4.63 8.98
CA MET A 120 8.04 3.88 8.01
C MET A 120 8.41 4.73 6.79
N ALA A 121 7.49 5.57 6.31
CA ALA A 121 7.78 6.52 5.25
C ALA A 121 8.76 7.63 5.68
N GLU A 122 8.77 8.00 6.97
CA GLU A 122 9.76 8.93 7.55
C GLU A 122 11.15 8.30 7.58
N ASP A 123 11.26 7.06 8.07
CA ASP A 123 12.52 6.33 8.22
C ASP A 123 13.19 6.03 6.86
N MET A 124 12.37 5.78 5.83
CA MET A 124 12.85 5.40 4.50
C MET A 124 13.12 6.62 3.59
N GLY A 125 12.51 7.77 3.87
CA GLY A 125 12.67 8.99 3.08
C GLY A 125 12.40 8.75 1.60
N ALA A 126 13.29 9.23 0.72
CA ALA A 126 13.17 9.05 -0.73
C ALA A 126 13.08 7.57 -1.18
N GLY A 127 13.70 6.64 -0.45
CA GLY A 127 13.65 5.21 -0.76
C GLY A 127 12.24 4.62 -0.58
N PHE A 128 11.39 5.24 0.23
CA PHE A 128 9.98 4.83 0.36
C PHE A 128 9.26 4.90 -0.98
N LEU A 129 9.45 6.01 -1.69
CA LEU A 129 8.77 6.27 -2.97
C LEU A 129 9.31 5.37 -4.08
N GLU A 130 10.61 5.06 -4.07
CA GLU A 130 11.19 4.05 -4.97
C GLU A 130 10.57 2.66 -4.73
N GLY A 131 10.34 2.29 -3.47
CA GLY A 131 9.64 1.05 -3.13
C GLY A 131 8.20 1.02 -3.62
N LEU A 132 7.47 2.15 -3.50
CA LEU A 132 6.11 2.29 -4.02
C LEU A 132 6.03 2.25 -5.55
N ASP A 133 7.02 2.81 -6.27
CA ASP A 133 7.10 2.77 -7.75
C ASP A 133 7.23 1.35 -8.29
N MET A 134 8.05 0.56 -7.61
CA MET A 134 8.19 -0.86 -7.94
C MET A 134 6.91 -1.64 -7.67
N MET A 135 6.20 -1.30 -6.59
CA MET A 135 4.91 -1.88 -6.24
C MET A 135 3.81 -1.53 -7.24
N ALA A 136 3.71 -0.27 -7.68
CA ALA A 136 2.78 0.14 -8.73
C ALA A 136 3.05 -0.62 -10.05
N THR A 137 4.33 -0.83 -10.38
CA THR A 137 4.73 -1.63 -11.55
C THR A 137 4.35 -3.10 -11.38
N GLY A 138 4.54 -3.69 -10.19
CA GLY A 138 4.24 -5.09 -9.90
C GLY A 138 2.74 -5.40 -9.78
N LEU A 139 1.95 -4.52 -9.19
CA LEU A 139 0.49 -4.65 -9.07
C LEU A 139 -0.21 -4.39 -10.42
N GLY A 140 0.26 -3.42 -11.21
CA GLY A 140 -0.29 -3.16 -12.56
C GLY A 140 -0.12 -4.34 -13.53
N GLU A 141 0.94 -5.14 -13.38
CA GLU A 141 1.10 -6.40 -14.14
C GLU A 141 0.14 -7.51 -13.65
N MET A 142 -0.31 -7.44 -12.40
CA MET A 142 -1.21 -8.42 -11.80
C MET A 142 -2.68 -8.15 -12.07
N GLU A 143 -3.11 -6.89 -12.12
CA GLU A 143 -4.47 -6.52 -12.53
C GLU A 143 -4.78 -7.06 -13.95
N GLY A 144 -3.77 -7.09 -14.82
CA GLY A 144 -3.83 -7.75 -16.12
C GLY A 144 -3.95 -9.28 -16.06
N ALA A 145 -3.43 -9.93 -15.00
CA ALA A 145 -3.53 -11.37 -14.80
C ALA A 145 -4.88 -11.81 -14.21
N THR A 146 -5.52 -10.98 -13.37
CA THR A 146 -6.88 -11.24 -12.84
C THR A 146 -7.96 -11.06 -13.91
N ALA A 147 -7.77 -10.16 -14.88
CA ALA A 147 -8.64 -10.05 -16.06
C ALA A 147 -8.64 -11.34 -16.93
N ILE A 148 -7.57 -12.14 -16.89
CA ILE A 148 -7.48 -13.42 -17.62
C ILE A 148 -8.20 -14.56 -16.86
N ALA A 149 -8.30 -14.48 -15.53
CA ALA A 149 -9.03 -15.47 -14.73
C ALA A 149 -10.57 -15.31 -14.79
N GLY A 150 -11.09 -14.15 -15.20
CA GLY A 150 -12.53 -13.88 -15.36
C GLY A 150 -13.16 -14.38 -16.68
N HIS A 151 -12.37 -14.88 -17.64
CA HIS A 151 -12.88 -15.41 -18.93
C HIS A 151 -12.88 -16.94 -19.02
N ALA A 152 -12.65 -17.64 -17.90
CA ALA A 152 -12.67 -19.10 -17.84
C ALA A 152 -13.83 -19.63 -16.97
N ILE A 153 -15.07 -19.30 -17.35
CA ILE A 153 -16.26 -20.09 -17.03
C ILE A 153 -17.07 -20.31 -18.30
#